data_AF-A0A953AIW4-F1
#
_entry.id   AF-A0A953AIW4-F1
#
_cell.length_a   1.000
_cell.length_b   1.000
_cell.length_c   1.000
_cell.angle_alpha   90.00
_cell.angle_beta   90.00
_cell.angle_gamma   90.00
#
_symmetry.space_group_name_H-M   'P 1'
#
loop_
_entity.id
_entity.type
_entity.pdbx_description
1 polymer ?
#
loop_
_entity_poly.entity_id
_entity_poly.type
_entity_poly.pdbx_seq_one_letter_code
_entity_poly.pdbx_strand_id
1 'polypeptide(L)'
;MHHPFDDPRGGFLVSHHGGPGALDWTIFALQLVLVLGVAWLAASTLAGVLARRRSPASAGADTAATADPLEMLRMRYARGEIGRDEYLQARADLGGAHDETAG
;
A
#
# COMPACT_ATOMS: atom_id res chain seq x y z
N MET A 1 -1.94 5.61 -77.22
CA MET A 1 -2.02 4.47 -76.29
C MET A 1 -1.13 4.79 -75.10
N HIS A 2 -1.73 5.28 -74.03
CA HIS A 2 -1.04 5.69 -72.79
C HIS A 2 -1.47 4.67 -71.74
N HIS A 3 -0.52 3.94 -71.16
CA HIS A 3 -0.80 3.06 -70.03
C HIS A 3 -0.93 3.93 -68.78
N PRO A 4 -2.10 4.01 -68.12
CA PRO A 4 -2.15 4.47 -66.75
C PRO A 4 -1.42 3.41 -65.93
N PHE A 5 -0.26 3.78 -65.41
CA PHE A 5 0.37 3.05 -64.33
C PHE A 5 -0.58 3.12 -63.14
N ASP A 6 -1.36 2.06 -62.94
CA ASP A 6 -1.87 1.70 -61.62
C ASP A 6 -0.66 1.69 -60.68
N ASP A 7 -0.59 2.66 -59.78
CA ASP A 7 0.31 2.63 -58.64
C ASP A 7 -0.39 1.85 -57.51
N PRO A 8 -0.12 0.55 -57.30
CA PRO A 8 -0.68 -0.20 -56.16
C PRO A 8 -0.02 0.19 -54.81
N ARG A 9 0.67 1.34 -54.74
CA ARG A 9 1.43 1.77 -53.56
C ARG A 9 0.70 2.81 -52.71
N GLY A 10 -0.45 3.31 -53.16
CA GLY A 10 -1.30 4.21 -52.38
C GLY A 10 -2.24 3.45 -51.46
N GLY A 11 -1.83 3.16 -50.22
CA GLY A 11 -2.78 2.60 -49.25
C GLY A 11 -2.27 2.02 -47.94
N PHE A 12 -0.99 2.15 -47.57
CA PHE A 12 -0.52 1.83 -46.21
C PHE A 12 -0.90 2.92 -45.19
N LEU A 13 -2.12 3.43 -45.26
CA LEU A 13 -2.70 4.16 -44.14
C LEU A 13 -3.33 3.11 -43.23
N VAL A 14 -2.48 2.41 -42.48
CA VAL A 14 -2.93 1.72 -41.26
C VAL A 14 -3.35 2.83 -40.30
N SER A 15 -4.60 3.26 -40.44
CA SER A 15 -5.30 4.13 -39.53
C SER A 15 -5.49 3.39 -38.21
N HIS A 16 -4.43 3.30 -37.40
CA HIS A 16 -4.50 2.88 -36.01
C HIS A 16 -5.36 3.90 -35.27
N HIS A 17 -6.64 3.60 -35.12
CA HIS A 17 -7.57 4.37 -34.31
C HIS A 17 -7.18 4.25 -32.82
N GLY A 18 -6.22 5.08 -32.40
CA GLY A 18 -6.42 6.11 -31.37
C GLY A 18 -6.88 5.74 -29.96
N GLY A 19 -6.64 4.52 -29.47
CA GLY A 19 -6.85 4.17 -28.06
C GLY A 19 -5.62 3.47 -27.49
N PRO A 20 -5.18 3.77 -26.24
CA PRO A 20 -4.20 2.95 -25.56
C PRO A 20 -4.67 1.49 -25.60
N GLY A 21 -3.84 0.62 -26.15
CA GLY A 21 -4.19 -0.79 -26.24
C GLY A 21 -4.39 -1.38 -24.85
N ALA A 22 -5.05 -2.54 -24.75
CA ALA A 22 -5.14 -3.27 -23.49
C ALA A 22 -3.74 -3.50 -22.85
N LEU A 23 -2.71 -3.65 -23.68
CA LEU A 23 -1.31 -3.72 -23.25
C LEU A 23 -0.83 -2.41 -22.62
N ASP A 24 -1.16 -1.24 -23.19
CA ASP A 24 -0.75 0.06 -22.62
C ASP A 24 -1.39 0.29 -21.25
N TRP A 25 -2.66 -0.07 -21.09
CA TRP A 25 -3.34 -0.03 -19.79
C TRP A 25 -2.73 -0.99 -18.78
N THR A 26 -2.32 -2.17 -19.24
CA THR A 26 -1.68 -3.17 -18.37
C THR A 26 -0.32 -2.66 -17.89
N ILE A 27 0.49 -2.11 -18.80
CA ILE A 27 1.79 -1.52 -18.47
C ILE A 27 1.60 -0.34 -17.52
N PHE A 28 0.62 0.53 -17.79
CA PHE A 28 0.30 1.66 -16.92
C PHE A 28 -0.10 1.21 -15.51
N ALA A 29 -0.98 0.21 -15.39
CA ALA A 29 -1.40 -0.34 -14.09
C ALA A 29 -0.22 -0.96 -13.34
N LEU A 30 0.63 -1.73 -14.03
CA LEU A 30 1.82 -2.32 -13.44
C LEU A 30 2.80 -1.24 -12.95
N GLN A 31 3.00 -0.19 -13.75
CA GLN A 31 3.86 0.94 -13.40
C GLN A 31 3.31 1.71 -12.19
N LEU A 32 2.00 1.91 -12.13
CA LEU A 32 1.33 2.58 -11.02
C LEU A 32 1.50 1.79 -9.72
N VAL A 33 1.27 0.47 -9.76
CA VAL A 33 1.47 -0.42 -8.61
C VAL A 33 2.93 -0.41 -8.15
N LEU A 34 3.88 -0.43 -9.09
CA LEU A 34 5.31 -0.35 -8.76
C LEU A 34 5.65 0.98 -8.06
N VAL A 35 5.18 2.11 -8.59
CA VAL A 35 5.42 3.44 -8.01
C VAL A 35 4.78 3.55 -6.62
N LEU A 36 3.54 3.09 -6.45
CA LEU A 36 2.85 3.04 -5.16
C LEU A 36 3.62 2.17 -4.15
N GLY A 37 4.08 0.99 -4.58
CA GLY A 37 4.85 0.09 -3.73
C GLY A 37 6.19 0.70 -3.28
N VAL A 38 6.92 1.31 -4.21
CA VAL A 38 8.19 2.00 -3.90
C VAL A 38 7.95 3.22 -3.02
N ALA A 39 6.93 4.03 -3.31
CA ALA A 39 6.57 5.19 -2.49
C ALA A 39 6.15 4.77 -1.07
N TRP A 40 5.39 3.68 -0.94
CA TRP A 40 5.00 3.13 0.36
C TRP A 40 6.21 2.56 1.13
N LEU A 41 7.14 1.88 0.46
CA LEU A 41 8.38 1.39 1.06
C LEU A 41 9.32 2.53 1.47
N ALA A 42 9.44 3.56 0.64
CA ALA A 42 10.20 4.77 0.97
C ALA A 42 9.56 5.51 2.16
N ALA A 43 8.23 5.65 2.16
CA ALA A 43 7.51 6.26 3.26
C ALA A 43 7.63 5.45 4.56
N SER A 44 7.57 4.11 4.49
CA SER A 44 7.69 3.25 5.67
C SER A 44 9.11 3.24 6.24
N THR A 45 10.13 3.26 5.40
CA THR A 45 11.53 3.40 5.85
C THR A 45 11.78 4.78 6.47
N LEU A 46 11.29 5.86 5.87
CA LEU A 46 11.41 7.20 6.43
C LEU A 46 10.60 7.37 7.72
N ALA A 47 9.37 6.85 7.77
CA ALA A 47 8.52 6.85 8.95
C ALA A 47 9.13 5.99 10.08
N GLY A 48 9.75 4.85 9.75
CA GLY A 48 10.45 4.00 10.71
C GLY A 48 11.70 4.69 11.30
N VAL A 49 12.45 5.44 10.50
CA VAL A 49 13.59 6.25 10.98
C VAL A 49 13.13 7.44 11.82
N LEU A 50 12.02 8.09 11.44
CA LEU A 50 11.48 9.23 12.19
C LEU A 50 10.77 8.79 13.49
N ALA A 51 10.15 7.61 13.50
CA ALA A 51 9.61 6.98 14.70
C ALA A 51 10.73 6.61 15.69
N ARG A 52 11.87 6.08 15.20
CA ARG A 52 13.07 5.86 16.03
C ARG A 52 13.67 7.14 16.60
N ARG A 53 13.57 8.27 15.88
CA ARG A 53 14.04 9.58 16.36
C ARG A 53 13.06 10.30 17.28
N ARG A 54 11.78 9.93 17.24
CA ARG A 54 10.73 10.39 18.17
C ARG A 54 10.48 9.44 19.33
N SER A 55 11.26 8.38 19.49
CA SER A 55 11.42 7.71 20.77
C SER A 55 12.42 8.53 21.60
N PRO A 56 12.00 9.45 22.48
CA PRO A 56 12.86 9.80 23.59
C PRO A 56 13.05 8.51 24.39
N ALA A 57 14.30 8.14 24.65
CA ALA A 57 14.74 7.27 25.73
C ALA A 57 13.63 6.58 26.54
N SER A 58 13.13 5.45 26.03
CA SER A 58 12.68 4.37 26.89
C SER A 58 13.80 3.35 26.86
N ALA A 59 14.72 3.49 27.80
CA ALA A 59 15.60 2.42 28.20
C ALA A 59 14.74 1.16 28.43
N GLY A 60 15.01 0.08 27.70
CA GLY A 60 14.21 -1.13 27.81
C GLY A 60 14.36 -2.04 26.60
N ALA A 61 15.57 -2.50 26.35
CA ALA A 61 15.82 -3.63 25.47
C ALA A 61 15.39 -4.98 26.10
N ASP A 62 14.46 -4.99 27.06
CA ASP A 62 14.13 -6.17 27.89
C ASP A 62 12.63 -6.53 27.96
N THR A 63 11.72 -5.86 27.24
CA THR A 63 10.26 -6.15 27.31
C THR A 63 9.72 -6.91 26.09
N ALA A 64 10.44 -7.92 25.63
CA ALA A 64 9.83 -9.01 24.86
C ALA A 64 8.86 -9.87 25.72
N ALA A 65 8.71 -9.56 27.02
CA ALA A 65 7.92 -10.33 27.99
C ALA A 65 6.54 -9.73 28.32
N THR A 66 6.17 -8.53 27.85
CA THR A 66 4.85 -7.93 28.17
C THR A 66 4.45 -6.88 27.13
N ALA A 67 4.29 -7.28 25.86
CA ALA A 67 3.65 -6.39 24.90
C ALA A 67 2.22 -6.10 25.40
N ASP A 68 1.89 -4.82 25.61
CA ASP A 68 0.57 -4.40 26.03
C ASP A 68 -0.47 -4.90 25.01
N PRO A 69 -1.49 -5.68 25.44
CA PRO A 69 -2.56 -6.16 24.56
C PRO A 69 -3.20 -5.05 23.73
N LEU A 70 -3.33 -3.84 24.28
CA LEU A 70 -3.86 -2.68 23.55
C LEU A 70 -2.94 -2.19 22.44
N GLU A 71 -1.62 -2.27 22.65
CA GLU A 71 -0.62 -1.89 21.65
C GLU A 71 -0.62 -2.88 20.48
N MET A 72 -0.71 -4.18 20.76
CA MET A 72 -0.89 -5.21 19.74
C MET A 72 -2.17 -5.00 18.93
N LEU A 73 -3.28 -4.68 19.59
CA LEU A 73 -4.55 -4.40 18.93
C LEU A 73 -4.46 -3.16 18.01
N ARG A 74 -3.79 -2.10 18.47
CA ARG A 74 -3.58 -0.87 17.68
C ARG A 74 -2.72 -1.13 16.44
N MET A 75 -1.68 -1.97 16.55
CA MET A 75 -0.85 -2.36 15.42
C MET A 75 -1.66 -3.11 14.35
N ARG A 76 -2.55 -4.03 14.77
CA ARG A 76 -3.39 -4.80 13.84
C ARG A 76 -4.38 -3.91 13.08
N TYR A 77 -5.00 -2.95 13.77
CA TYR A 77 -5.88 -1.97 13.13
C TYR A 77 -5.13 -1.07 12.15
N ALA A 78 -3.93 -0.58 12.53
CA ALA A 78 -3.11 0.26 11.65
C ALA A 78 -2.63 -0.48 10.39
N ARG A 79 -2.46 -1.80 10.47
CA ARG A 79 -2.14 -2.66 9.32
C ARG A 79 -3.36 -3.02 8.47
N GLY A 80 -4.57 -2.76 8.96
CA GLY A 80 -5.82 -3.16 8.31
C GLY A 80 -6.15 -4.64 8.44
N GLU A 81 -5.54 -5.35 9.40
CA GLU A 81 -5.85 -6.77 9.68
C GLU A 81 -7.19 -6.94 10.40
N ILE A 82 -7.67 -5.90 11.08
CA ILE A 82 -8.96 -5.86 11.77
C ILE A 82 -9.75 -4.62 11.37
N GLY A 83 -11.08 -4.77 11.32
CA GLY A 83 -12.01 -3.68 11.03
C GLY A 83 -12.14 -2.70 12.20
N ARG A 84 -12.75 -1.54 11.94
CA ARG A 84 -13.02 -0.52 12.97
C ARG A 84 -13.91 -1.05 14.09
N ASP A 85 -14.94 -1.81 13.76
CA ASP A 85 -15.91 -2.29 14.74
C ASP A 85 -15.29 -3.36 15.65
N GLU A 86 -14.47 -4.25 15.08
CA GLU A 86 -13.67 -5.25 15.80
C GLU A 86 -12.63 -4.58 16.72
N TYR A 87 -11.97 -3.52 16.25
CA TYR A 87 -11.04 -2.73 17.06
C TYR A 87 -11.73 -2.09 18.27
N LEU A 88 -12.92 -1.50 18.08
CA LEU A 88 -13.65 -0.85 19.16
C LEU A 88 -14.14 -1.86 20.21
N GLN A 89 -14.62 -3.02 19.76
CA GLN A 89 -15.05 -4.10 20.64
C GLN A 89 -13.87 -4.61 21.48
N ALA A 90 -12.79 -5.04 20.83
CA ALA A 90 -11.62 -5.58 21.53
C ALA A 90 -10.93 -4.55 22.45
N ARG A 91 -10.98 -3.25 22.10
CA ARG A 91 -10.46 -2.19 22.97
C ARG A 91 -11.28 -2.03 24.25
N ALA A 92 -12.61 -2.13 24.16
CA ALA A 92 -13.48 -2.08 25.33
C ALA A 92 -13.25 -3.29 26.24
N ASP A 93 -13.14 -4.48 25.64
CA ASP A 93 -12.92 -5.73 26.37
C ASP A 93 -11.56 -5.74 27.10
N LEU A 94 -10.49 -5.28 26.44
CA LEU A 94 -9.15 -5.20 27.02
C LEU A 94 -9.02 -4.07 28.06
N GLY A 95 -9.76 -2.97 27.89
CA GLY A 95 -9.82 -1.89 28.88
C GLY A 95 -10.43 -2.34 30.21
N GLY A 96 -11.40 -3.26 30.18
CA GLY A 96 -11.98 -3.84 31.40
C GLY A 96 -11.11 -4.92 32.06
N ALA A 97 -10.33 -5.68 31.28
CA ALA A 97 -9.47 -6.75 31.80
C ALA A 97 -8.22 -6.23 32.54
N HIS A 98 -7.74 -5.03 32.22
CA HIS A 98 -6.58 -4.43 32.88
C HIS A 98 -6.90 -3.99 34.33
N ASP A 99 -8.16 -3.66 34.63
CA ASP A 99 -8.57 -3.24 35.98
C ASP A 99 -8.69 -4.42 36.97
N GLU A 100 -8.86 -5.66 36.49
CA GLU A 100 -9.06 -6.85 37.34
C GLU A 100 -7.75 -7.49 37.83
N THR A 101 -6.60 -7.14 37.25
CA THR A 101 -5.28 -7.68 37.64
C THR A 101 -4.50 -6.77 38.60
N ALA A 102 -5.11 -5.67 39.05
CA ALA A 102 -4.53 -4.70 39.99
C ALA A 102 -5.26 -4.62 41.36
N GLY A 103 -6.12 -5.61 41.67
CA GLY A 103 -6.88 -5.70 42.93
C GLY A 103 -6.34 -6.74 43.90
#